data_AF-X6GSH4-F1
#
_entry.id   AF-X6GSH4-F1
#
_cell.length_a   1.000
_cell.length_b   1.000
_cell.length_c   1.000
_cell.angle_alpha   90.00
_cell.angle_beta   90.00
_cell.angle_gamma   90.00
#
_symmetry.space_group_name_H-M   'P 1'
#
loop_
_entity.id
_entity.type
_entity.pdbx_description
1 polymer ?
#
loop_
_entity_poly.entity_id
_entity_poly.type
_entity_poly.pdbx_seq_one_letter_code
_entity_poly.pdbx_strand_id
1 'polypeptide(L)'
;MRALIFSTLLAGLTCGICASAASADEEKIVNVYNWSDYIAPNTAEKFEKETGIKVRYDVYDGNEVLETKLLTGGSGYDVVYPSAYPFLKNQVKAGAFLELDTSKLANHSKIDPQALALIAGADPQNLHAVPYMAVTDGIGYNVAAVKQRLPDAPTDSFAMVFDVEMVKKLSDCGVAMIDAPAEVIPMAMNYLHIDPKSTSPDDLAKVEDLMGKVRPYIRYFHSSKYINDLANGDICVVLGWSGDILQARTRAAESVKKLEIAYSIPREGTLINFDTMAVPKDARDGAIEQFREKCAAVFPGKRVALLAPLGSRQSRATSRRVASSSTWECTPSLR
;
A
#
# COMPACT_ATOMS: atom_id res chain seq x y z
N MET A 1 -51.63 -61.95 -60.88
CA MET A 1 -50.31 -62.40 -61.38
C MET A 1 -49.24 -61.66 -60.60
N ARG A 2 -48.38 -62.40 -59.85
CA ARG A 2 -46.97 -62.13 -59.43
C ARG A 2 -46.66 -60.76 -58.78
N ALA A 3 -45.92 -60.58 -57.67
CA ALA A 3 -45.05 -61.38 -56.79
C ALA A 3 -44.79 -60.49 -55.52
N LEU A 4 -44.90 -60.99 -54.28
CA LEU A 4 -43.84 -61.48 -53.36
C LEU A 4 -42.70 -60.49 -52.98
N ILE A 5 -42.66 -60.18 -51.66
CA ILE A 5 -41.51 -60.06 -50.73
C ILE A 5 -40.61 -58.82 -50.79
N PHE A 6 -40.55 -58.03 -49.71
CA PHE A 6 -39.37 -57.95 -48.81
C PHE A 6 -39.68 -57.15 -47.52
N SER A 7 -39.49 -57.84 -46.39
CA SER A 7 -39.43 -57.30 -45.03
C SER A 7 -38.15 -56.50 -44.81
N THR A 8 -38.22 -55.39 -44.05
CA THR A 8 -37.18 -55.06 -43.05
C THR A 8 -37.70 -54.02 -42.05
N LEU A 9 -37.79 -54.45 -40.79
CA LEU A 9 -37.84 -53.63 -39.58
C LEU A 9 -36.62 -52.69 -39.53
N LEU A 10 -36.81 -51.42 -39.16
CA LEU A 10 -35.74 -50.60 -38.60
C LEU A 10 -36.24 -49.89 -37.34
N ALA A 11 -36.09 -50.58 -36.21
CA ALA A 11 -35.93 -49.95 -34.91
C ALA A 11 -34.51 -49.36 -34.86
N GLY A 12 -34.38 -48.07 -34.53
CA GLY A 12 -33.08 -47.41 -34.53
C GLY A 12 -33.07 -46.07 -33.80
N LEU A 13 -32.78 -46.16 -32.50
CA LEU A 13 -32.01 -45.20 -31.72
C LEU A 13 -32.53 -43.74 -31.61
N THR A 14 -33.37 -43.51 -30.60
CA THR A 14 -33.37 -42.26 -29.85
C THR A 14 -32.01 -42.07 -29.19
N CYS A 15 -31.07 -41.46 -29.92
CA CYS A 15 -29.81 -41.00 -29.37
C CYS A 15 -30.11 -39.79 -28.47
N GLY A 16 -30.16 -40.03 -27.16
CA GLY A 16 -30.16 -38.98 -26.16
C GLY A 16 -28.89 -38.16 -26.29
N ILE A 17 -29.00 -36.99 -26.93
CA ILE A 17 -28.03 -35.93 -26.77
C ILE A 17 -28.26 -35.39 -25.36
N CYS A 18 -27.62 -36.02 -24.37
CA CYS A 18 -27.19 -35.31 -23.19
C CYS A 18 -26.26 -34.21 -23.71
N ALA A 19 -26.83 -33.03 -23.96
CA ALA A 19 -26.08 -31.80 -23.96
C ALA A 19 -25.54 -31.64 -22.54
N SER A 20 -24.39 -32.27 -22.28
CA SER A 20 -23.47 -31.78 -21.29
C SER A 20 -23.16 -30.35 -21.74
N ALA A 21 -23.90 -29.39 -21.19
CA ALA A 21 -23.40 -28.04 -21.09
C ALA A 21 -22.06 -28.18 -20.38
N ALA A 22 -20.98 -28.28 -21.16
CA ALA A 22 -19.69 -27.88 -20.70
C ALA A 22 -19.90 -26.41 -20.35
N SER A 23 -20.16 -26.15 -19.07
CA SER A 23 -19.92 -24.85 -18.48
C SER A 23 -18.52 -24.51 -18.94
N ALA A 24 -18.40 -23.61 -19.91
CA ALA A 24 -17.12 -23.01 -20.21
C ALA A 24 -16.66 -22.45 -18.87
N ASP A 25 -15.63 -23.06 -18.31
CA ASP A 25 -15.04 -22.64 -17.05
C ASP A 25 -14.60 -21.20 -17.30
N GLU A 26 -15.44 -20.25 -16.87
CA GLU A 26 -15.19 -18.84 -17.09
C GLU A 26 -13.85 -18.55 -16.44
N GLU A 27 -12.91 -18.00 -17.22
CA GLU A 27 -11.55 -17.79 -16.74
C GLU A 27 -11.62 -16.97 -15.45
N LYS A 28 -11.26 -17.61 -14.33
CA LYS A 28 -11.34 -16.97 -13.02
C LYS A 28 -10.26 -15.91 -12.96
N ILE A 29 -10.66 -14.65 -13.03
CA ILE A 29 -9.78 -13.49 -12.94
C ILE A 29 -10.11 -12.76 -11.63
N VAL A 30 -9.09 -12.30 -10.91
CA VAL A 30 -9.20 -11.27 -9.86
C VAL A 30 -8.67 -9.95 -10.39
N ASN A 31 -9.43 -8.87 -10.22
CA ASN A 31 -8.99 -7.51 -10.51
C ASN A 31 -8.55 -6.85 -9.20
N VAL A 32 -7.27 -6.49 -9.12
CA VAL A 32 -6.67 -5.87 -7.94
C VAL A 32 -6.26 -4.44 -8.27
N TYR A 33 -6.54 -3.50 -7.37
CA TYR A 33 -6.02 -2.14 -7.43
C TYR A 33 -5.28 -1.82 -6.13
N ASN A 34 -3.96 -1.67 -6.19
CA ASN A 34 -3.12 -1.43 -5.02
C ASN A 34 -2.17 -0.23 -5.25
N TRP A 35 -1.43 0.16 -4.23
CA TRP A 35 -0.32 1.09 -4.34
C TRP A 35 0.78 0.59 -5.29
N SER A 36 1.42 1.51 -6.01
CA SER A 36 2.63 1.22 -6.78
C SER A 36 3.78 0.78 -5.88
N ASP A 37 4.68 -0.09 -6.40
CA ASP A 37 5.86 -0.58 -5.66
C ASP A 37 5.53 -1.25 -4.30
N TYR A 38 4.32 -1.81 -4.17
CA TYR A 38 3.77 -2.29 -2.89
C TYR A 38 3.47 -3.80 -2.82
N ILE A 39 4.07 -4.58 -3.72
CA ILE A 39 3.97 -6.04 -3.75
C ILE A 39 5.31 -6.64 -4.19
N ALA A 40 5.66 -7.82 -3.68
CA ALA A 40 6.85 -8.52 -4.14
C ALA A 40 6.67 -8.98 -5.61
N PRO A 41 7.73 -8.96 -6.45
CA PRO A 41 7.60 -9.19 -7.89
C PRO A 41 6.95 -10.52 -8.31
N ASN A 42 7.05 -11.56 -7.47
CA ASN A 42 6.54 -12.90 -7.77
C ASN A 42 5.25 -13.26 -7.01
N THR A 43 4.64 -12.34 -6.28
CA THR A 43 3.43 -12.66 -5.50
C THR A 43 2.25 -13.01 -6.40
N ALA A 44 2.01 -12.23 -7.46
CA ALA A 44 0.91 -12.49 -8.40
C ALA A 44 1.13 -13.82 -9.13
N GLU A 45 2.32 -14.08 -9.65
CA GLU A 45 2.65 -15.34 -10.35
C GLU A 45 2.46 -16.58 -9.45
N LYS A 46 2.97 -16.52 -8.20
CA LYS A 46 2.77 -17.60 -7.22
C LYS A 46 1.29 -17.83 -6.95
N PHE A 47 0.53 -16.76 -6.81
CA PHE A 47 -0.91 -16.83 -6.61
C PHE A 47 -1.62 -17.50 -7.80
N GLU A 48 -1.30 -17.10 -9.04
CA GLU A 48 -1.90 -17.72 -10.23
C GLU A 48 -1.58 -19.21 -10.31
N LYS A 49 -0.36 -19.60 -9.94
CA LYS A 49 0.09 -20.99 -9.96
C LYS A 49 -0.60 -21.85 -8.90
N GLU A 50 -0.83 -21.32 -7.71
CA GLU A 50 -1.43 -22.05 -6.58
C GLU A 50 -2.94 -22.23 -6.73
N THR A 51 -3.63 -21.26 -7.33
CA THR A 51 -5.10 -21.23 -7.37
C THR A 51 -5.70 -21.45 -8.76
N GLY A 52 -4.90 -21.27 -9.81
CA GLY A 52 -5.39 -21.24 -11.19
C GLY A 52 -6.16 -19.96 -11.54
N ILE A 53 -6.26 -18.98 -10.63
CA ILE A 53 -6.96 -17.71 -10.84
C ILE A 53 -5.97 -16.68 -11.39
N LYS A 54 -6.30 -16.05 -12.51
CA LYS A 54 -5.51 -14.96 -13.10
C LYS A 54 -5.60 -13.67 -12.30
N VAL A 55 -4.52 -12.89 -12.27
CA VAL A 55 -4.47 -11.59 -11.59
C VAL A 55 -4.32 -10.47 -12.61
N ARG A 56 -5.33 -9.60 -12.69
CA ARG A 56 -5.16 -8.28 -13.29
C ARG A 56 -4.79 -7.31 -12.18
N TYR A 57 -3.58 -6.78 -12.24
CA TYR A 57 -3.03 -5.93 -11.18
C TYR A 57 -2.79 -4.52 -11.71
N ASP A 58 -3.63 -3.59 -11.27
CA ASP A 58 -3.47 -2.16 -11.53
C ASP A 58 -2.89 -1.48 -10.30
N VAL A 59 -2.21 -0.35 -10.52
CA VAL A 59 -1.61 0.45 -9.45
C VAL A 59 -2.08 1.90 -9.43
N TYR A 60 -2.07 2.50 -8.24
CA TYR A 60 -2.24 3.93 -8.01
C TYR A 60 -1.18 4.47 -7.04
N ASP A 61 -1.09 5.79 -6.92
CA ASP A 61 -0.17 6.48 -6.01
C ASP A 61 -0.86 7.56 -5.18
N GLY A 62 -2.20 7.62 -5.16
CA GLY A 62 -2.96 8.49 -4.28
C GLY A 62 -4.28 7.87 -3.86
N ASN A 63 -4.65 8.03 -2.59
CA ASN A 63 -5.91 7.52 -2.06
C ASN A 63 -7.12 8.19 -2.73
N GLU A 64 -7.01 9.45 -3.12
CA GLU A 64 -8.05 10.23 -3.79
C GLU A 64 -8.43 9.62 -5.15
N VAL A 65 -7.45 9.02 -5.86
CA VAL A 65 -7.68 8.30 -7.12
C VAL A 65 -8.49 7.03 -6.87
N LEU A 66 -8.13 6.27 -5.84
CA LEU A 66 -8.89 5.08 -5.44
C LEU A 66 -10.31 5.46 -5.00
N GLU A 67 -10.44 6.47 -4.13
CA GLU A 67 -11.73 6.93 -3.59
C GLU A 67 -12.68 7.36 -4.73
N THR A 68 -12.18 8.12 -5.70
CA THR A 68 -12.97 8.53 -6.87
C THR A 68 -13.50 7.33 -7.65
N LYS A 69 -12.66 6.31 -7.90
CA LYS A 69 -13.08 5.08 -8.60
C LYS A 69 -14.11 4.28 -7.80
N LEU A 70 -13.93 4.17 -6.47
CA LEU A 70 -14.85 3.42 -5.61
C LEU A 70 -16.21 4.10 -5.49
N LEU A 71 -16.23 5.42 -5.25
CA LEU A 71 -17.47 6.15 -4.97
C LEU A 71 -18.29 6.49 -6.22
N THR A 72 -17.68 6.45 -7.41
CA THR A 72 -18.43 6.56 -8.68
C THR A 72 -19.24 5.29 -8.98
N GLY A 73 -18.88 4.17 -8.36
CA GLY A 73 -19.47 2.85 -8.59
C GLY A 73 -19.03 2.23 -9.93
N GLY A 74 -19.16 0.90 -10.04
CA GLY A 74 -18.67 0.17 -11.21
C GLY A 74 -17.14 0.19 -11.28
N SER A 75 -16.47 0.09 -10.13
CA SER A 75 -15.01 0.23 -10.03
C SER A 75 -14.26 -0.79 -10.89
N GLY A 76 -14.88 -1.96 -11.12
CA GLY A 76 -14.30 -3.07 -11.86
C GLY A 76 -13.25 -3.86 -11.06
N TYR A 77 -13.04 -3.51 -9.78
CA TYR A 77 -12.04 -4.14 -8.92
C TYR A 77 -12.69 -5.05 -7.89
N ASP A 78 -12.04 -6.19 -7.65
CA ASP A 78 -12.46 -7.19 -6.67
C ASP A 78 -11.75 -6.99 -5.32
N VAL A 79 -10.53 -6.43 -5.33
CA VAL A 79 -9.74 -6.15 -4.12
C VAL A 79 -9.03 -4.80 -4.27
N VAL A 80 -9.12 -3.97 -3.21
CA VAL A 80 -8.50 -2.64 -3.16
C VAL A 80 -7.76 -2.39 -1.85
N TYR A 81 -6.86 -1.40 -1.82
CA TYR A 81 -5.93 -1.20 -0.70
C TYR A 81 -5.96 0.21 -0.06
N PRO A 82 -7.12 0.76 0.36
CA PRO A 82 -7.19 2.11 0.93
C PRO A 82 -6.40 2.22 2.24
N SER A 83 -5.87 3.41 2.51
CA SER A 83 -5.35 3.73 3.84
C SER A 83 -6.50 3.85 4.85
N ALA A 84 -6.26 3.38 6.08
CA ALA A 84 -7.26 3.29 7.12
C ALA A 84 -7.90 4.65 7.43
N TYR A 85 -7.08 5.69 7.55
CA TYR A 85 -7.54 7.05 7.79
C TYR A 85 -7.04 8.02 6.72
N PRO A 86 -7.88 8.99 6.31
CA PRO A 86 -9.33 9.05 6.53
C PRO A 86 -10.13 8.14 5.58
N PHE A 87 -9.49 7.50 4.62
CA PHE A 87 -10.15 6.94 3.44
C PHE A 87 -11.02 5.72 3.71
N LEU A 88 -10.46 4.61 4.23
CA LEU A 88 -11.26 3.44 4.60
C LEU A 88 -12.41 3.85 5.53
N LYS A 89 -12.15 4.68 6.53
CA LYS A 89 -13.16 5.19 7.46
C LYS A 89 -14.35 5.84 6.74
N ASN A 90 -14.07 6.75 5.80
CA ASN A 90 -15.11 7.45 5.05
C ASN A 90 -15.84 6.50 4.09
N GLN A 91 -15.11 5.58 3.46
CA GLN A 91 -15.64 4.62 2.50
C GLN A 91 -16.50 3.54 3.17
N VAL A 92 -16.13 3.06 4.37
CA VAL A 92 -16.97 2.20 5.22
C VAL A 92 -18.26 2.93 5.59
N LYS A 93 -18.16 4.19 6.02
CA LYS A 93 -19.35 5.02 6.32
C LYS A 93 -20.25 5.22 5.11
N ALA A 94 -19.68 5.29 3.91
CA ALA A 94 -20.41 5.39 2.64
C ALA A 94 -20.98 4.04 2.15
N GLY A 95 -20.67 2.92 2.81
CA GLY A 95 -21.12 1.59 2.42
C GLY A 95 -20.45 1.07 1.15
N ALA A 96 -19.19 1.46 0.90
CA ALA A 96 -18.44 1.11 -0.30
C ALA A 96 -17.89 -0.33 -0.30
N PHE A 97 -17.91 -1.03 0.84
CA PHE A 97 -17.30 -2.35 1.02
C PHE A 97 -18.29 -3.42 1.46
N LEU A 98 -17.96 -4.68 1.17
CA LEU A 98 -18.64 -5.85 1.73
C LEU A 98 -18.14 -6.13 3.15
N GLU A 99 -19.02 -6.65 4.00
CA GLU A 99 -18.60 -7.26 5.26
C GLU A 99 -17.86 -8.58 5.00
N LEU A 100 -16.77 -8.77 5.72
CA LEU A 100 -15.88 -9.91 5.68
C LEU A 100 -16.25 -10.88 6.79
N ASP A 101 -16.55 -12.11 6.39
CA ASP A 101 -16.68 -13.22 7.32
C ASP A 101 -15.28 -13.70 7.74
N THR A 102 -14.78 -13.15 8.86
CA THR A 102 -13.43 -13.43 9.38
C THR A 102 -13.22 -14.90 9.73
N SER A 103 -14.28 -15.68 9.99
CA SER A 103 -14.19 -17.12 10.24
C SER A 103 -13.71 -17.90 9.01
N LYS A 104 -13.87 -17.32 7.82
CA LYS A 104 -13.45 -17.92 6.54
C LYS A 104 -12.09 -17.43 6.08
N LEU A 105 -11.42 -16.58 6.87
CA LEU A 105 -10.08 -16.08 6.58
C LEU A 105 -9.07 -16.93 7.35
N ALA A 106 -8.48 -17.93 6.69
CA ALA A 106 -7.64 -18.96 7.33
C ALA A 106 -6.46 -18.39 8.17
N ASN A 107 -5.98 -17.19 7.84
CA ASN A 107 -4.88 -16.52 8.52
C ASN A 107 -5.29 -15.29 9.34
N HIS A 108 -6.58 -15.04 9.55
CA HIS A 108 -7.01 -13.88 10.32
C HIS A 108 -6.44 -13.89 11.75
N SER A 109 -6.32 -15.07 12.35
CA SER A 109 -5.68 -15.26 13.67
C SER A 109 -4.18 -14.90 13.71
N LYS A 110 -3.52 -14.73 12.56
CA LYS A 110 -2.11 -14.33 12.46
C LYS A 110 -1.91 -12.82 12.37
N ILE A 111 -2.98 -12.04 12.21
CA ILE A 111 -2.90 -10.58 12.15
C ILE A 111 -2.50 -10.07 13.53
N ASP A 112 -1.59 -9.10 13.58
CA ASP A 112 -1.20 -8.44 14.82
C ASP A 112 -2.43 -7.76 15.47
N PRO A 113 -2.82 -8.12 16.71
CA PRO A 113 -3.93 -7.48 17.40
C PRO A 113 -3.77 -5.96 17.55
N GLN A 114 -2.54 -5.44 17.59
CA GLN A 114 -2.30 -4.00 17.64
C GLN A 114 -2.65 -3.32 16.32
N ALA A 115 -2.38 -3.97 15.17
CA ALA A 115 -2.78 -3.44 13.88
C ALA A 115 -4.31 -3.39 13.76
N LEU A 116 -5.01 -4.45 14.18
CA LEU A 116 -6.48 -4.49 14.23
C LEU A 116 -7.04 -3.38 15.13
N ALA A 117 -6.46 -3.20 16.32
CA ALA A 117 -6.86 -2.15 17.26
C ALA A 117 -6.66 -0.73 16.69
N LEU A 118 -5.57 -0.49 15.95
CA LEU A 118 -5.28 0.82 15.35
C LEU A 118 -6.25 1.17 14.21
N ILE A 119 -6.68 0.18 13.41
CA ILE A 119 -7.65 0.43 12.33
C ILE A 119 -9.11 0.36 12.80
N ALA A 120 -9.41 -0.11 14.01
CA ALA A 120 -10.78 -0.33 14.49
C ALA A 120 -11.64 0.95 14.56
N GLY A 121 -11.03 2.14 14.66
CA GLY A 121 -11.75 3.42 14.58
C GLY A 121 -12.11 3.84 13.15
N ALA A 122 -11.50 3.22 12.13
CA ALA A 122 -11.87 3.36 10.72
C ALA A 122 -12.88 2.29 10.32
N ASP A 123 -12.70 1.07 10.81
CA ASP A 123 -13.55 -0.10 10.55
C ASP A 123 -14.01 -0.74 11.87
N PRO A 124 -15.17 -0.31 12.42
CA PRO A 124 -15.68 -0.84 13.68
C PRO A 124 -15.83 -2.36 13.65
N GLN A 125 -15.28 -3.03 14.66
CA GLN A 125 -15.23 -4.50 14.76
C GLN A 125 -14.39 -5.20 13.67
N ASN A 126 -13.63 -4.44 12.87
CA ASN A 126 -12.77 -4.95 11.78
C ASN A 126 -13.56 -5.82 10.78
N LEU A 127 -14.72 -5.33 10.34
CA LEU A 127 -15.66 -6.08 9.51
C LEU A 127 -15.41 -5.94 8.02
N HIS A 128 -14.71 -4.93 7.54
CA HIS A 128 -14.63 -4.61 6.11
C HIS A 128 -13.22 -4.73 5.54
N ALA A 129 -12.19 -4.61 6.39
CA ALA A 129 -10.82 -4.59 5.92
C ALA A 129 -9.85 -5.35 6.82
N VAL A 130 -8.79 -5.86 6.18
CA VAL A 130 -7.67 -6.51 6.85
C VAL A 130 -6.47 -5.56 6.76
N PRO A 131 -5.76 -5.23 7.86
CA PRO A 131 -4.51 -4.47 7.78
C PRO A 131 -3.56 -5.14 6.79
N TYR A 132 -2.79 -4.38 6.01
CA TYR A 132 -1.79 -4.92 5.08
C TYR A 132 -0.38 -4.54 5.51
N MET A 133 -0.06 -3.25 5.48
CA MET A 133 1.24 -2.72 5.85
C MET A 133 1.07 -1.44 6.65
N ALA A 134 1.94 -1.24 7.65
CA ALA A 134 2.04 0.01 8.40
C ALA A 134 2.95 0.99 7.65
N VAL A 135 2.53 2.24 7.59
CA VAL A 135 3.26 3.32 6.94
C VAL A 135 3.50 4.44 7.95
N THR A 136 4.65 5.09 7.82
CA THR A 136 4.93 6.33 8.53
C THR A 136 5.42 7.36 7.53
N ASP A 137 5.09 8.61 7.80
CA ASP A 137 5.48 9.73 6.96
C ASP A 137 6.72 10.37 7.55
N GLY A 138 7.69 10.73 6.72
CA GLY A 138 8.91 11.30 7.26
C GLY A 138 9.80 11.87 6.20
N ILE A 139 11.04 12.11 6.61
CA ILE A 139 12.01 12.77 5.77
C ILE A 139 12.96 11.73 5.20
N GLY A 140 12.90 11.55 3.88
CA GLY A 140 13.89 10.82 3.10
C GLY A 140 14.94 11.80 2.59
N TYR A 141 16.21 11.50 2.74
CA TYR A 141 17.26 12.41 2.30
C TYR A 141 18.57 11.73 1.92
N ASN A 142 19.28 12.36 0.98
CA ASN A 142 20.65 12.04 0.64
C ASN A 142 21.61 12.70 1.64
N VAL A 143 22.27 11.89 2.46
CA VAL A 143 23.08 12.33 3.60
C VAL A 143 24.19 13.30 3.17
N ALA A 144 24.93 12.95 2.12
CA ALA A 144 26.04 13.77 1.64
C ALA A 144 25.56 15.10 1.03
N ALA A 145 24.48 15.07 0.24
CA ALA A 145 23.93 16.25 -0.42
C ALA A 145 23.36 17.26 0.58
N VAL A 146 22.68 16.78 1.62
CA VAL A 146 22.18 17.62 2.72
C VAL A 146 23.34 18.22 3.50
N LYS A 147 24.30 17.40 3.94
CA LYS A 147 25.44 17.86 4.75
C LYS A 147 26.28 18.92 4.04
N GLN A 148 26.39 18.85 2.71
CA GLN A 148 27.11 19.84 1.91
C GLN A 148 26.45 21.24 1.98
N ARG A 149 25.12 21.31 2.07
CA ARG A 149 24.35 22.57 2.06
C ARG A 149 24.00 23.08 3.44
N LEU A 150 23.72 22.14 4.35
CA LEU A 150 23.37 22.37 5.74
C LEU A 150 24.16 21.37 6.61
N PRO A 151 25.41 21.70 7.02
CA PRO A 151 26.23 20.83 7.85
C PRO A 151 25.56 20.44 9.19
N ASP A 152 24.79 21.36 9.76
CA ASP A 152 24.04 21.20 11.01
C ASP A 152 22.54 21.01 10.76
N ALA A 153 22.18 20.37 9.63
CA ALA A 153 20.79 20.10 9.28
C ALA A 153 20.04 19.38 10.41
N PRO A 154 18.82 19.83 10.78
CA PRO A 154 17.99 19.12 11.75
C PRO A 154 17.31 17.93 11.06
N THR A 155 18.09 16.88 10.76
CA THR A 155 17.64 15.70 10.00
C THR A 155 16.55 14.88 10.70
N ASP A 156 16.25 15.19 11.96
CA ASP A 156 15.18 14.64 12.79
C ASP A 156 13.98 15.59 12.92
N SER A 157 13.79 16.53 11.99
CA SER A 157 12.73 17.54 12.07
C SER A 157 12.05 17.81 10.73
N PHE A 158 10.75 18.11 10.78
CA PHE A 158 10.00 18.62 9.63
C PHE A 158 10.50 20.00 9.14
N ALA A 159 11.36 20.69 9.91
CA ALA A 159 12.02 21.92 9.44
C ALA A 159 12.75 21.72 8.09
N MET A 160 13.23 20.51 7.80
CA MET A 160 13.85 20.17 6.51
C MET A 160 12.95 20.40 5.28
N VAL A 161 11.62 20.43 5.47
CA VAL A 161 10.61 20.60 4.41
C VAL A 161 9.64 21.76 4.65
N PHE A 162 9.55 22.27 5.88
CA PHE A 162 8.65 23.38 6.22
C PHE A 162 9.37 24.68 6.68
N ASP A 163 10.65 24.65 7.06
CA ASP A 163 11.37 25.90 7.34
C ASP A 163 11.85 26.55 6.04
N VAL A 164 11.33 27.73 5.73
CA VAL A 164 11.56 28.43 4.45
C VAL A 164 13.05 28.63 4.15
N GLU A 165 13.85 29.01 5.16
CA GLU A 165 15.28 29.28 4.96
C GLU A 165 16.09 28.00 4.79
N MET A 166 15.69 26.91 5.44
CA MET A 166 16.30 25.59 5.23
C MET A 166 15.94 25.01 3.87
N VAL A 167 14.66 25.00 3.49
CA VAL A 167 14.19 24.46 2.20
C VAL A 167 14.83 25.25 1.05
N LYS A 168 14.93 26.57 1.17
CA LYS A 168 15.65 27.41 0.19
C LYS A 168 17.09 26.97 -0.04
N LYS A 169 17.83 26.64 1.04
CA LYS A 169 19.21 26.14 0.95
C LYS A 169 19.33 24.74 0.35
N LEU A 170 18.25 23.96 0.33
CA LEU A 170 18.19 22.60 -0.24
C LEU A 170 17.61 22.58 -1.65
N SER A 171 16.95 23.66 -2.07
CA SER A 171 16.18 23.73 -3.33
C SER A 171 17.01 23.40 -4.58
N ASP A 172 18.31 23.70 -4.58
CA ASP A 172 19.20 23.43 -5.71
C ASP A 172 19.47 21.93 -5.90
N CYS A 173 19.59 21.14 -4.81
CA CYS A 173 19.65 19.67 -4.92
C CYS A 173 18.29 19.01 -5.04
N GLY A 174 17.20 19.74 -4.83
CA GLY A 174 15.85 19.28 -5.06
C GLY A 174 15.16 18.82 -3.79
N VAL A 175 14.05 19.50 -3.48
CA VAL A 175 13.13 19.13 -2.41
C VAL A 175 11.80 18.72 -3.05
N ALA A 176 11.28 17.56 -2.66
CA ALA A 176 10.00 17.04 -3.12
C ALA A 176 9.05 16.80 -1.93
N MET A 177 7.75 16.68 -2.21
CA MET A 177 6.77 16.16 -1.26
C MET A 177 5.82 15.19 -1.96
N ILE A 178 5.25 14.27 -1.21
CA ILE A 178 4.09 13.48 -1.65
C ILE A 178 2.93 14.40 -2.02
N ASP A 179 2.16 14.01 -3.04
CA ASP A 179 0.91 14.65 -3.42
C ASP A 179 -0.24 13.97 -2.67
N ALA A 180 -0.24 14.16 -1.35
CA ALA A 180 -1.18 13.55 -0.42
C ALA A 180 -1.67 14.61 0.58
N PRO A 181 -2.63 15.48 0.18
CA PRO A 181 -3.05 16.61 1.02
C PRO A 181 -3.62 16.17 2.36
N ALA A 182 -4.30 15.01 2.42
CA ALA A 182 -4.83 14.41 3.65
C ALA A 182 -3.74 14.04 4.68
N GLU A 183 -2.47 13.99 4.27
CA GLU A 183 -1.31 13.69 5.11
C GLU A 183 -0.42 14.92 5.30
N VAL A 184 -0.12 15.65 4.22
CA VAL A 184 0.75 16.84 4.24
C VAL A 184 0.17 17.97 5.10
N ILE A 185 -1.15 18.22 5.01
CA ILE A 185 -1.78 19.32 5.77
C ILE A 185 -1.72 19.04 7.28
N PRO A 186 -2.15 17.88 7.80
CA PRO A 186 -1.98 17.55 9.22
C PRO A 186 -0.52 17.61 9.70
N MET A 187 0.45 17.20 8.88
CA MET A 187 1.87 17.32 9.22
C MET A 187 2.33 18.78 9.31
N ALA A 188 1.91 19.63 8.39
CA ALA A 188 2.17 21.06 8.44
C ALA A 188 1.51 21.72 9.67
N MET A 189 0.28 21.32 10.02
CA MET A 189 -0.36 21.73 11.27
C MET A 189 0.47 21.33 12.49
N ASN A 190 0.92 20.06 12.54
CA ASN A 190 1.75 19.58 13.65
C ASN A 190 3.04 20.39 13.80
N TYR A 191 3.70 20.71 12.68
CA TYR A 191 4.90 21.57 12.67
C TYR A 191 4.62 22.98 13.19
N LEU A 192 3.44 23.53 12.90
CA LEU A 192 2.97 24.82 13.42
C LEU A 192 2.44 24.75 14.87
N HIS A 193 2.53 23.58 15.53
CA HIS A 193 1.94 23.30 16.85
C HIS A 193 0.41 23.50 16.90
N ILE A 194 -0.26 23.27 15.78
CA ILE A 194 -1.72 23.23 15.64
C ILE A 194 -2.16 21.77 15.77
N ASP A 195 -3.35 21.52 16.34
CA ASP A 195 -3.95 20.18 16.34
C ASP A 195 -4.05 19.66 14.90
N PRO A 196 -3.40 18.52 14.55
CA PRO A 196 -3.45 17.95 13.20
C PRO A 196 -4.86 17.56 12.72
N LYS A 197 -5.85 17.57 13.62
CA LYS A 197 -7.27 17.30 13.33
C LYS A 197 -8.10 18.58 13.20
N SER A 198 -7.49 19.76 13.32
CA SER A 198 -8.21 21.03 13.18
C SER A 198 -8.83 21.15 11.79
N THR A 199 -10.07 21.64 11.77
CA THR A 199 -10.81 21.98 10.54
C THR A 199 -11.16 23.47 10.51
N SER A 200 -10.57 24.26 11.41
CA SER A 200 -10.80 25.71 11.49
C SER A 200 -10.26 26.42 10.23
N PRO A 201 -11.05 27.31 9.60
CA PRO A 201 -10.57 28.14 8.50
C PRO A 201 -9.31 28.94 8.86
N ASP A 202 -9.21 29.45 10.10
CA ASP A 202 -8.06 30.24 10.54
C ASP A 202 -6.78 29.40 10.66
N ASP A 203 -6.91 28.14 11.07
CA ASP A 203 -5.76 27.23 11.15
C ASP A 203 -5.33 26.78 9.75
N LEU A 204 -6.29 26.52 8.86
CA LEU A 204 -6.01 26.20 7.46
C LEU A 204 -5.33 27.37 6.74
N ALA A 205 -5.71 28.62 7.03
CA ALA A 205 -5.06 29.80 6.47
C ALA A 205 -3.58 29.92 6.89
N LYS A 206 -3.23 29.49 8.12
CA LYS A 206 -1.81 29.44 8.56
C LYS A 206 -1.02 28.37 7.81
N VAL A 207 -1.64 27.22 7.56
CA VAL A 207 -1.03 26.16 6.74
C VAL A 207 -0.84 26.63 5.31
N GLU A 208 -1.84 27.30 4.73
CA GLU A 208 -1.75 27.88 3.39
C GLU A 208 -0.60 28.89 3.29
N ASP A 209 -0.47 29.80 4.27
CA ASP A 209 0.63 30.77 4.32
C ASP A 209 2.01 30.08 4.42
N LEU A 210 2.16 29.07 5.29
CA LEU A 210 3.37 28.26 5.39
C LEU A 210 3.70 27.57 4.05
N MET A 211 2.74 26.83 3.51
CA MET A 211 2.90 26.07 2.27
C MET A 211 3.19 26.99 1.08
N GLY A 212 2.53 28.15 1.01
CA GLY A 212 2.76 29.18 0.00
C GLY A 212 4.17 29.75 0.06
N LYS A 213 4.75 29.92 1.26
CA LYS A 213 6.14 30.39 1.43
C LYS A 213 7.19 29.34 1.06
N VAL A 214 6.94 28.06 1.33
CA VAL A 214 7.89 26.98 0.94
C VAL A 214 7.74 26.58 -0.52
N ARG A 215 6.55 26.74 -1.11
CA ARG A 215 6.19 26.30 -2.47
C ARG A 215 7.20 26.66 -3.57
N PRO A 216 7.81 27.86 -3.61
CA PRO A 216 8.81 28.21 -4.63
C PRO A 216 10.07 27.35 -4.59
N TYR A 217 10.34 26.70 -3.45
CA TYR A 217 11.55 25.90 -3.22
C TYR A 217 11.29 24.39 -3.34
N ILE A 218 10.02 24.00 -3.50
CA ILE A 218 9.61 22.62 -3.76
C ILE A 218 9.60 22.37 -5.27
N ARG A 219 10.37 21.36 -5.69
CA ARG A 219 10.53 21.02 -7.11
C ARG A 219 9.26 20.42 -7.69
N TYR A 220 8.62 19.51 -6.97
CA TYR A 220 7.37 18.89 -7.38
C TYR A 220 6.62 18.28 -6.18
N PHE A 221 5.33 18.04 -6.39
CA PHE A 221 4.48 17.20 -5.56
C PHE A 221 4.16 15.96 -6.38
N HIS A 222 4.55 14.78 -5.88
CA HIS A 222 4.30 13.50 -6.56
C HIS A 222 4.52 12.35 -5.58
N SER A 223 3.65 11.34 -5.65
CA SER A 223 3.60 10.26 -4.66
C SER A 223 4.32 8.96 -5.05
N SER A 224 5.16 8.95 -6.09
CA SER A 224 5.87 7.72 -6.50
C SER A 224 7.19 8.00 -7.22
N LYS A 225 7.22 9.05 -8.07
CA LYS A 225 8.43 9.49 -8.78
C LYS A 225 9.65 9.67 -7.88
N TYR A 226 9.44 10.14 -6.65
CA TYR A 226 10.52 10.46 -5.72
C TYR A 226 11.40 9.28 -5.32
N ILE A 227 10.91 8.04 -5.45
CA ILE A 227 11.69 6.83 -5.12
C ILE A 227 12.94 6.76 -5.99
N ASN A 228 12.76 6.88 -7.31
CA ASN A 228 13.85 6.80 -8.27
C ASN A 228 14.69 8.08 -8.26
N ASP A 229 14.07 9.25 -8.17
CA ASP A 229 14.79 10.53 -8.13
C ASP A 229 15.70 10.61 -6.89
N LEU A 230 15.25 10.13 -5.73
CA LEU A 230 16.07 10.07 -4.51
C LEU A 230 17.20 9.04 -4.66
N ALA A 231 16.91 7.86 -5.22
CA ALA A 231 17.91 6.81 -5.44
C ALA A 231 19.01 7.21 -6.42
N ASN A 232 18.67 8.01 -7.43
CA ASN A 232 19.59 8.51 -8.45
C ASN A 232 20.32 9.79 -8.04
N GLY A 233 19.86 10.45 -6.96
CA GLY A 233 20.37 11.73 -6.48
C GLY A 233 19.89 12.94 -7.29
N ASP A 234 18.78 12.79 -8.00
CA ASP A 234 18.11 13.89 -8.70
C ASP A 234 17.41 14.82 -7.72
N ILE A 235 16.90 14.30 -6.59
CA ILE A 235 16.49 15.08 -5.43
C ILE A 235 17.35 14.71 -4.21
N CYS A 236 17.43 15.61 -3.22
CA CYS A 236 18.17 15.38 -1.98
C CYS A 236 17.30 15.27 -0.74
N VAL A 237 16.07 15.79 -0.77
CA VAL A 237 15.13 15.72 0.36
C VAL A 237 13.72 15.47 -0.17
N VAL A 238 12.97 14.61 0.53
CA VAL A 238 11.56 14.36 0.28
C VAL A 238 10.81 14.18 1.59
N LEU A 239 9.62 14.79 1.69
CA LEU A 239 8.58 14.34 2.61
C LEU A 239 7.85 13.18 1.94
N GLY A 240 7.99 11.97 2.47
CA GLY A 240 7.39 10.78 1.86
C GLY A 240 7.34 9.56 2.78
N TRP A 241 6.90 8.45 2.21
CA TRP A 241 6.56 7.25 2.98
C TRP A 241 7.78 6.40 3.31
N SER A 242 7.78 5.83 4.52
CA SER A 242 8.90 5.05 5.04
C SER A 242 9.31 3.89 4.13
N GLY A 243 8.35 3.07 3.68
CA GLY A 243 8.61 1.93 2.79
C GLY A 243 9.33 2.34 1.51
N ASP A 244 8.84 3.37 0.85
CA ASP A 244 9.38 3.92 -0.39
C ASP A 244 10.80 4.47 -0.24
N ILE A 245 11.07 5.16 0.86
CA ILE A 245 12.42 5.70 1.13
C ILE A 245 13.40 4.55 1.41
N LEU A 246 12.94 3.46 2.05
CA LEU A 246 13.75 2.25 2.21
C LEU A 246 13.99 1.54 0.87
N GLN A 247 13.03 1.55 -0.05
CA GLN A 247 13.23 1.08 -1.42
C GLN A 247 14.25 1.94 -2.17
N ALA A 248 14.13 3.27 -2.09
CA ALA A 248 15.08 4.21 -2.68
C ALA A 248 16.49 3.98 -2.15
N ARG A 249 16.64 3.73 -0.83
CA ARG A 249 17.93 3.38 -0.21
C ARG A 249 18.52 2.08 -0.77
N THR A 250 17.70 1.04 -0.93
CA THR A 250 18.16 -0.23 -1.52
C THR A 250 18.61 -0.02 -2.97
N ARG A 251 17.79 0.65 -3.79
CA ARG A 251 18.12 0.98 -5.19
C ARG A 251 19.39 1.84 -5.28
N ALA A 252 19.55 2.81 -4.38
CA ALA A 252 20.74 3.67 -4.31
C ALA A 252 22.00 2.88 -3.99
N ALA A 253 21.95 1.91 -3.06
CA ALA A 253 23.08 1.07 -2.69
C ALA A 253 23.54 0.15 -3.83
N GLU A 254 22.61 -0.24 -4.71
CA GLU A 254 22.86 -1.04 -5.91
C GLU A 254 23.29 -0.19 -7.12
N SER A 255 23.05 1.12 -7.07
CA SER A 255 23.43 2.06 -8.14
C SER A 255 24.94 2.27 -8.23
N VAL A 256 25.40 2.78 -9.38
CA VAL A 256 26.82 3.15 -9.60
C VAL A 256 27.28 4.23 -8.61
N LYS A 257 26.40 5.17 -8.25
CA LYS A 257 26.74 6.29 -7.36
C LYS A 257 26.79 5.88 -5.88
N LYS A 258 26.16 4.77 -5.50
CA LYS A 258 26.11 4.23 -4.12
C LYS A 258 25.75 5.29 -3.08
N LEU A 259 24.71 6.08 -3.38
CA LEU A 259 24.30 7.20 -2.52
C LEU A 259 23.82 6.68 -1.16
N GLU A 260 24.19 7.38 -0.10
CA GLU A 260 23.67 7.11 1.24
C GLU A 260 22.33 7.83 1.42
N ILE A 261 21.25 7.06 1.40
CA ILE A 261 19.89 7.54 1.63
C ILE A 261 19.45 7.16 3.04
N ALA A 262 19.01 8.16 3.80
CA ALA A 262 18.49 7.99 5.14
C ALA A 262 16.99 8.32 5.19
N TYR A 263 16.30 7.69 6.13
CA TYR A 263 14.93 8.00 6.52
C TYR A 263 14.92 8.42 7.98
N SER A 264 14.14 9.45 8.29
CA SER A 264 13.97 9.94 9.65
C SER A 264 12.51 10.17 9.96
N ILE A 265 12.08 9.69 11.13
CA ILE A 265 10.81 10.07 11.74
C ILE A 265 11.06 11.37 12.52
N PRO A 266 10.38 12.48 12.20
CA PRO A 266 10.60 13.75 12.88
C PRO A 266 10.26 13.72 14.36
N ARG A 267 11.04 14.45 15.17
CA ARG A 267 10.88 14.55 16.63
C ARG A 267 9.58 15.25 17.05
N GLU A 268 9.00 16.04 16.15
CA GLU A 268 7.69 16.66 16.33
C GLU A 268 6.55 15.62 16.35
N GLY A 269 6.84 14.37 15.98
CA GLY A 269 5.85 13.32 15.78
C GLY A 269 5.55 13.11 14.30
N THR A 270 4.94 11.98 13.97
CA THR A 270 4.58 11.63 12.58
C THR A 270 3.16 11.06 12.50
N LEU A 271 2.60 11.06 11.30
CA LEU A 271 1.44 10.27 10.94
C LEU A 271 1.86 8.80 10.80
N ILE A 272 1.12 7.93 11.50
CA ILE A 272 1.20 6.48 11.35
C ILE A 272 -0.12 6.03 10.74
N ASN A 273 -0.06 5.35 9.60
CA ASN A 273 -1.23 4.79 8.95
C ASN A 273 -1.07 3.29 8.73
N PHE A 274 -2.18 2.66 8.36
CA PHE A 274 -2.17 1.31 7.81
C PHE A 274 -2.88 1.34 6.48
N ASP A 275 -2.23 0.81 5.46
CA ASP A 275 -2.96 0.40 4.27
C ASP A 275 -3.68 -0.89 4.56
N THR A 276 -4.89 -1.00 4.06
CA THR A 276 -5.81 -2.08 4.40
C THR A 276 -6.34 -2.71 3.13
N MET A 277 -6.43 -4.03 3.10
CA MET A 277 -7.02 -4.76 2.00
C MET A 277 -8.53 -4.89 2.24
N ALA A 278 -9.35 -4.45 1.28
CA ALA A 278 -10.81 -4.45 1.36
C ALA A 278 -11.46 -4.95 0.06
N VAL A 279 -12.72 -5.40 0.13
CA VAL A 279 -13.50 -5.89 -1.01
C VAL A 279 -14.63 -4.90 -1.32
N PRO A 280 -14.62 -4.23 -2.49
CA PRO A 280 -15.69 -3.32 -2.89
C PRO A 280 -17.07 -3.99 -2.92
N LYS A 281 -18.12 -3.23 -2.64
CA LYS A 281 -19.51 -3.71 -2.64
C LYS A 281 -20.00 -4.16 -4.03
N ASP A 282 -19.40 -3.63 -5.08
CA ASP A 282 -19.68 -3.95 -6.48
C ASP A 282 -18.71 -4.98 -7.09
N ALA A 283 -17.87 -5.61 -6.25
CA ALA A 283 -17.01 -6.71 -6.67
C ALA A 283 -17.82 -7.88 -7.23
N ARG A 284 -17.25 -8.61 -8.18
CA ARG A 284 -17.96 -9.72 -8.85
C ARG A 284 -18.22 -10.88 -7.89
N ASP A 285 -19.28 -11.63 -8.16
CA ASP A 285 -19.59 -12.85 -7.42
C ASP A 285 -18.37 -13.81 -7.45
N GLY A 286 -17.96 -14.27 -6.26
CA GLY A 286 -16.74 -15.08 -6.08
C GLY A 286 -15.51 -14.30 -5.59
N ALA A 287 -15.49 -12.97 -5.67
CA ALA A 287 -14.39 -12.15 -5.14
C ALA A 287 -14.10 -12.42 -3.65
N ILE A 288 -15.15 -12.60 -2.84
CA ILE A 288 -15.03 -12.95 -1.42
C ILE A 288 -14.40 -14.34 -1.24
N GLU A 289 -14.70 -15.32 -2.08
CA GLU A 289 -14.11 -16.66 -2.01
C GLU A 289 -12.61 -16.61 -2.33
N GLN A 290 -12.25 -15.82 -3.33
CA GLN A 290 -10.86 -15.56 -3.69
C GLN A 290 -10.12 -14.77 -2.59
N PHE A 291 -10.80 -13.82 -1.92
CA PHE A 291 -10.26 -13.10 -0.77
C PHE A 291 -9.98 -14.05 0.41
N ARG A 292 -10.88 -15.02 0.67
CA ARG A 292 -10.77 -16.03 1.73
C ARG A 292 -9.54 -16.92 1.59
N GLU A 293 -9.26 -17.40 0.39
CA GLU A 293 -8.06 -18.19 0.11
C GLU A 293 -6.76 -17.37 0.32
N LYS A 294 -6.80 -16.05 0.14
CA LYS A 294 -5.62 -15.20 -0.03
C LYS A 294 -5.13 -14.44 1.19
N CYS A 295 -5.97 -14.14 2.19
CA CYS A 295 -5.45 -13.70 3.49
C CYS A 295 -4.39 -14.70 4.04
N ALA A 296 -4.40 -15.95 3.54
CA ALA A 296 -3.42 -16.98 3.82
C ALA A 296 -1.97 -16.69 3.31
N ALA A 297 -1.80 -15.94 2.23
CA ALA A 297 -0.51 -15.79 1.54
C ALA A 297 0.21 -14.45 1.78
N VAL A 298 -0.55 -13.41 2.15
CA VAL A 298 -0.05 -12.03 2.23
C VAL A 298 0.80 -11.75 3.49
N PHE A 299 0.72 -12.62 4.49
CA PHE A 299 1.51 -12.52 5.72
C PHE A 299 2.50 -13.68 5.88
N PRO A 300 3.71 -13.59 5.33
CA PRO A 300 4.79 -14.48 5.71
C PRO A 300 5.26 -14.13 7.14
N GLY A 301 4.56 -14.66 8.15
CA GLY A 301 5.09 -15.17 9.41
C GLY A 301 6.14 -14.38 10.21
N LYS A 302 6.35 -13.08 10.01
CA LYS A 302 7.20 -12.26 10.86
C LYS A 302 6.39 -11.12 11.44
N ARG A 303 6.46 -10.99 12.77
CA ARG A 303 5.89 -9.89 13.53
C ARG A 303 6.26 -8.58 12.83
N VAL A 304 5.27 -7.76 12.51
CA VAL A 304 5.49 -6.34 12.25
C VAL A 304 6.25 -5.83 13.46
N ALA A 305 7.52 -5.49 13.30
CA ALA A 305 8.28 -4.87 14.37
C ALA A 305 7.71 -3.45 14.51
N LEU A 306 6.65 -3.29 15.32
CA LEU A 306 6.30 -1.99 15.85
C LEU A 306 7.56 -1.50 16.57
N LEU A 307 8.13 -0.39 16.10
CA LEU A 307 9.37 0.16 16.63
C LEU A 307 9.22 0.31 18.15
N ALA A 308 9.99 -0.47 18.90
CA ALA A 308 10.11 -0.29 20.33
C ALA A 308 10.51 1.18 20.61
N PRO A 309 9.98 1.80 21.66
CA PRO A 309 10.27 3.20 21.95
C PRO A 309 11.79 3.37 22.09
N LEU A 310 12.39 4.17 21.20
CA LEU A 310 13.79 4.59 21.30
C LEU A 310 13.91 5.57 22.48
N GLY A 311 13.88 5.00 23.67
CA GLY A 311 13.87 5.72 24.94
C GLY A 311 14.58 4.89 26.01
N SER A 312 15.85 4.57 25.80
CA SER A 312 16.85 4.50 26.86
C SER A 312 18.21 4.09 26.29
N ARG A 313 19.25 4.79 26.76
CA ARG A 313 20.66 4.50 26.48
C ARG A 313 20.99 3.04 26.81
N GLN A 314 21.22 2.19 25.82
CA GLN A 314 22.15 1.07 25.99
C GLN A 314 22.75 0.56 24.66
N SER A 315 24.04 0.85 24.52
CA SER A 315 25.08 0.04 23.87
C SER A 315 25.08 -0.12 22.34
N ARG A 316 26.12 0.49 21.73
CA ARG A 316 26.60 0.41 20.34
C ARG A 316 27.09 -0.99 19.89
N ALA A 317 26.66 -2.09 20.50
CA ALA A 317 27.18 -3.43 20.20
C ALA A 317 26.25 -4.31 19.35
N THR A 318 24.99 -3.92 19.14
CA THR A 318 23.98 -4.75 18.44
C THR A 318 23.81 -4.44 16.95
N SER A 319 24.43 -3.38 16.41
CA SER A 319 24.26 -3.01 15.00
C SER A 319 24.96 -3.94 13.99
N ARG A 320 25.84 -4.85 14.44
CA ARG A 320 26.56 -5.80 13.55
C ARG A 320 25.92 -7.18 13.43
N ARG A 321 24.84 -7.51 14.16
CA ARG A 321 24.19 -8.85 14.09
C ARG A 321 22.84 -8.89 13.38
N VAL A 322 22.29 -7.76 12.94
CA VAL A 322 21.00 -7.73 12.22
C VAL A 322 21.17 -7.87 10.70
N ALA A 323 22.40 -7.81 10.18
CA ALA A 323 22.67 -7.74 8.73
C ALA A 323 22.88 -9.10 8.01
N SER A 324 22.38 -10.25 8.50
CA SER A 324 22.67 -11.54 7.81
C SER A 324 21.65 -12.67 7.86
N SER A 325 20.35 -12.42 8.06
CA SER A 325 19.35 -13.50 7.91
C SER A 325 18.10 -13.07 7.15
N SER A 326 18.32 -12.64 5.90
CA SER A 326 17.31 -12.57 4.84
C SER A 326 17.46 -13.80 3.93
N THR A 327 17.05 -14.97 4.42
CA THR A 327 16.85 -16.15 3.57
C THR A 327 15.36 -16.47 3.53
N TRP A 328 14.80 -16.34 2.33
CA TRP A 328 13.48 -16.81 1.95
C TRP A 328 13.62 -18.27 1.51
N GLU A 329 13.28 -19.23 2.35
CA GLU A 329 13.21 -20.64 1.94
C GLU A 329 11.82 -21.18 2.22
N CYS A 330 11.11 -21.51 1.14
CA CYS A 330 9.93 -22.36 1.16
C CYS A 330 10.41 -23.82 1.11
N THR A 331 10.50 -24.48 2.26
CA THR A 331 10.53 -25.96 2.28
C THR A 331 9.10 -26.49 2.37
N PRO A 332 8.66 -27.36 1.44
CA PRO A 332 7.35 -27.99 1.52
C PRO A 332 7.41 -29.12 2.56
N SER A 333 6.76 -28.96 3.71
CA SER A 333 6.51 -30.10 4.58
C SER A 333 5.28 -30.85 4.08
N LEU A 334 5.54 -31.86 3.25
CA LEU A 334 4.62 -32.97 3.03
C LEU A 334 4.47 -33.75 4.35
N ARG A 335 3.31 -33.61 5.00
CA ARG A 335 2.42 -34.67 5.52
C ARG A 335 1.37 -34.09 6.45
#